data_AF-A0AAV5C6C2-F1
#
_entry.id   AF-A0AAV5C6C2-F1
#
_cell.length_a   1.000
_cell.length_b   1.000
_cell.length_c   1.000
_cell.angle_alpha   90.00
_cell.angle_beta   90.00
_cell.angle_gamma   90.00
#
_symmetry.space_group_name_H-M   'P 1'
#
loop_
_entity.id
_entity.type
_entity.pdbx_description
1 polymer ?
#
loop_
_entity_poly.entity_id
_entity_poly.type
_entity_poly.pdbx_seq_one_letter_code
_entity_poly.pdbx_strand_id
1 'polypeptide(L)'
;MSLKNWSVEHSIHQRNSTFTFDTERLEWTHLGEWLLPFKGRAYYDRELDAWVGLCLFEQGAGHLCCCDVPPAAGCLTMPAWKLGKDVFFDDDSDRHSGATLVYMGDSSFCIVERLVPRDFDSYPRSRALSITSFLLKYNKDGELVTAHSRAYASISYKIARQDLMPELDPVAFWM
;
A
#
# COMPACT_ATOMS: atom_id res chain seq x y z
N MET A 1 -9.72 -18.80 -3.15
CA MET A 1 -10.05 -18.35 -1.78
C MET A 1 -11.34 -17.53 -1.87
N SER A 2 -12.36 -17.82 -1.06
CA SER A 2 -13.61 -17.06 -1.10
C SER A 2 -13.43 -15.72 -0.39
N LEU A 3 -13.50 -14.63 -1.16
CA LEU A 3 -13.33 -13.23 -0.73
C LEU A 3 -14.39 -12.72 0.25
N LYS A 4 -15.41 -13.54 0.57
CA LYS A 4 -16.59 -13.13 1.36
C LYS A 4 -16.31 -12.87 2.85
N ASN A 5 -15.10 -13.14 3.34
CA ASN A 5 -14.77 -13.10 4.77
C ASN A 5 -13.64 -12.11 5.10
N TRP A 6 -13.27 -11.22 4.17
CA TRP A 6 -12.19 -10.26 4.40
C TRP A 6 -12.77 -8.94 4.88
N SER A 7 -12.33 -8.51 6.06
CA SER A 7 -12.77 -7.28 6.69
C SER A 7 -11.89 -6.13 6.24
N VAL A 8 -12.53 -5.00 5.94
CA VAL A 8 -11.84 -3.73 5.74
C VAL A 8 -11.64 -3.09 7.12
N GLU A 9 -10.53 -2.37 7.32
CA GLU A 9 -10.29 -1.60 8.55
C GLU A 9 -11.55 -0.84 9.01
N HIS A 10 -11.82 -0.91 10.32
CA HIS A 10 -13.01 -0.36 10.97
C HIS A 10 -13.32 1.12 10.63
N SER A 11 -12.33 1.91 10.19
CA SER A 11 -12.49 3.32 9.82
C SER A 11 -13.12 3.55 8.42
N ILE A 12 -13.18 2.51 7.58
CA ILE A 12 -13.50 2.63 6.14
C ILE A 12 -14.94 2.20 5.83
N HIS A 13 -15.70 1.72 6.83
CA HIS A 13 -17.09 1.26 6.69
C HIS A 13 -18.08 2.29 6.11
N GLN A 14 -17.67 3.54 5.89
CA GLN A 14 -18.49 4.60 5.26
C GLN A 14 -18.18 4.84 3.77
N ARG A 15 -17.15 4.23 3.18
CA ARG A 15 -16.75 4.47 1.78
C ARG A 15 -16.88 3.19 0.97
N ASN A 16 -18.03 2.97 0.33
CA ASN A 16 -18.25 1.82 -0.55
C ASN A 16 -18.47 2.27 -1.99
N SER A 17 -17.59 3.11 -2.55
CA SER A 17 -17.76 3.57 -3.94
C SER A 17 -16.42 3.84 -4.60
N THR A 18 -16.29 3.38 -5.84
CA THR A 18 -15.14 3.67 -6.70
C THR A 18 -15.54 4.66 -7.79
N PHE A 19 -14.69 5.65 -8.03
CA PHE A 19 -14.84 6.65 -9.07
C PHE A 19 -13.60 6.67 -9.96
N THR A 20 -13.78 7.03 -11.22
CA THR A 20 -12.68 7.34 -12.15
C THR A 20 -12.81 8.79 -12.63
N PHE A 21 -11.68 9.41 -12.94
CA PHE A 21 -11.63 10.75 -13.53
C PHE A 21 -11.03 10.65 -14.92
N ASP A 22 -11.82 11.00 -15.92
CA ASP A 22 -11.36 11.12 -17.31
C ASP A 22 -10.66 12.47 -17.49
N THR A 23 -9.36 12.44 -17.78
CA THR A 23 -8.55 13.64 -17.95
C THR A 23 -8.75 14.34 -19.30
N GLU A 24 -9.24 13.64 -20.33
CA GLU A 24 -9.54 14.23 -21.63
C GLU A 24 -10.89 14.96 -21.59
N ARG A 25 -11.89 14.33 -20.96
CA ARG A 25 -13.24 14.88 -20.83
C ARG A 25 -13.41 15.76 -19.59
N LEU A 26 -12.49 15.68 -18.63
CA LEU A 26 -12.54 16.37 -17.33
C LEU A 26 -13.79 16.00 -16.51
N GLU A 27 -14.21 14.73 -16.58
CA GLU A 27 -15.43 14.23 -15.97
C GLU A 27 -15.16 13.12 -14.95
N TRP A 28 -15.87 13.16 -13.81
CA TRP A 28 -15.90 12.07 -12.84
C TRP A 28 -17.00 11.07 -13.20
N THR A 29 -16.67 9.78 -13.21
CA THR A 29 -17.62 8.68 -13.44
C THR A 29 -17.65 7.75 -12.23
N HIS A 30 -18.85 7.46 -11.71
CA HIS A 30 -19.05 6.43 -10.70
C HIS A 30 -18.94 5.04 -11.34
N LEU A 31 -18.01 4.21 -10.85
CA LEU A 31 -17.76 2.86 -11.40
C LEU A 31 -18.59 1.77 -10.72
N GLY A 32 -18.86 1.91 -9.42
CA GLY A 32 -19.69 0.96 -8.68
C GLY A 32 -19.49 1.02 -7.16
N GLU A 33 -20.36 0.31 -6.44
CA GLU A 33 -20.38 0.25 -4.98
C GLU A 33 -19.39 -0.76 -4.41
N TRP A 34 -18.12 -0.59 -4.75
CA TRP A 34 -17.01 -1.43 -4.29
C TRP A 34 -15.76 -0.57 -4.14
N LEU A 35 -14.76 -1.09 -3.41
CA LEU A 35 -13.46 -0.46 -3.23
C LEU A 35 -12.40 -1.23 -4.01
N LEU A 36 -11.37 -0.51 -4.48
CA LEU A 36 -10.12 -1.15 -4.88
C LEU A 36 -9.41 -1.72 -3.65
N PRO A 37 -8.57 -2.77 -3.79
CA PRO A 37 -8.01 -3.50 -2.64
C PRO A 37 -6.84 -2.76 -1.97
N PHE A 38 -6.73 -1.43 -2.12
CA PHE A 38 -5.55 -0.65 -1.75
C PHE A 38 -5.75 0.23 -0.51
N LYS A 39 -4.85 0.12 0.47
CA LYS A 39 -4.66 1.10 1.53
C LYS A 39 -3.84 2.27 0.97
N GLY A 40 -4.47 3.43 0.86
CA GLY A 40 -3.82 4.64 0.33
C GLY A 40 -3.64 4.62 -1.20
N ARG A 41 -2.41 4.88 -1.66
CA ARG A 41 -2.11 5.03 -3.10
C ARG A 41 -1.75 3.69 -3.74
N ALA A 42 -2.13 3.54 -5.00
CA ALA A 42 -1.66 2.46 -5.86
C ALA A 42 -0.97 3.03 -7.11
N TYR A 43 -0.14 2.21 -7.74
CA TYR A 43 0.65 2.56 -8.91
C TYR A 43 0.37 1.58 -10.02
N TYR A 44 0.13 2.07 -11.24
CA TYR A 44 0.03 1.22 -12.41
C TYR A 44 1.42 0.83 -12.88
N ASP A 45 1.67 -0.47 -12.96
CA ASP A 45 2.90 -1.06 -13.47
C ASP A 45 2.61 -1.66 -14.86
N ARG A 46 3.37 -1.21 -15.87
CA ARG A 46 3.19 -1.62 -17.25
C ARG A 46 3.70 -3.03 -17.54
N GLU A 47 4.71 -3.50 -16.83
CA GLU A 47 5.25 -4.86 -17.03
C GLU A 47 4.33 -5.90 -16.42
N LEU A 48 3.70 -5.55 -15.29
CA LEU A 48 2.68 -6.38 -14.65
C LEU A 48 1.28 -6.20 -15.26
N ASP A 49 1.07 -5.15 -16.04
CA ASP A 49 -0.24 -4.69 -16.54
C ASP A 49 -1.31 -4.64 -15.43
N ALA A 50 -0.93 -4.11 -14.27
CA ALA A 50 -1.77 -4.12 -13.08
C ALA A 50 -1.53 -2.90 -12.19
N TRP A 51 -2.56 -2.55 -11.42
CA TRP A 51 -2.41 -1.63 -10.30
C TRP A 51 -1.83 -2.38 -9.10
N VAL A 52 -0.85 -1.78 -8.43
CA VAL A 52 -0.16 -2.35 -7.26
C VAL A 52 -0.22 -1.38 -6.10
N GLY A 53 -0.58 -1.87 -4.90
CA GLY A 53 -0.65 -1.06 -3.69
C GLY A 53 -0.56 -1.89 -2.41
N LEU A 54 -0.48 -1.22 -1.27
CA LEU A 54 -0.60 -1.86 0.06
C LEU A 54 -2.00 -2.45 0.20
N CYS A 55 -2.12 -3.64 0.79
CA CYS A 55 -3.43 -4.27 0.94
C CYS A 55 -4.32 -3.49 1.92
N LEU A 56 -5.59 -3.31 1.54
CA LEU A 56 -6.63 -2.64 2.32
C LEU A 56 -7.23 -3.50 3.43
N PHE A 57 -7.22 -4.81 3.26
CA PHE A 57 -7.93 -5.73 4.14
C PHE A 57 -7.07 -6.15 5.31
N GLU A 58 -7.67 -6.27 6.49
CA GLU A 58 -6.97 -6.59 7.74
C GLU A 58 -6.18 -7.91 7.63
N GLN A 59 -6.73 -8.91 6.95
CA GLN A 59 -6.07 -10.21 6.77
C GLN A 59 -4.85 -10.16 5.84
N GLY A 60 -4.70 -9.08 5.07
CA GLY A 60 -3.56 -8.80 4.20
C GLY A 60 -2.68 -7.67 4.69
N ALA A 61 -2.81 -7.24 5.95
CA ALA A 61 -1.99 -6.16 6.50
C ALA A 61 -0.48 -6.49 6.35
N GLY A 62 0.32 -5.49 6.01
CA GLY A 62 1.75 -5.68 5.71
C GLY A 62 2.06 -6.28 4.34
N HIS A 63 1.06 -6.77 3.58
CA HIS A 63 1.23 -7.28 2.23
C HIS A 63 0.96 -6.21 1.16
N LEU A 64 1.51 -6.46 -0.03
CA LEU A 64 1.04 -5.82 -1.25
C LEU A 64 -0.12 -6.61 -1.86
N CYS A 65 -0.91 -5.96 -2.69
CA CYS A 65 -1.87 -6.59 -3.57
C CYS A 65 -1.83 -5.92 -4.94
N CYS A 66 -2.38 -6.61 -5.94
CA CYS A 66 -2.58 -6.05 -7.26
C CYS A 66 -3.98 -6.34 -7.79
N CYS A 67 -4.47 -5.49 -8.68
CA CYS A 67 -5.70 -5.74 -9.42
C CYS A 67 -5.56 -5.31 -10.88
N ASP A 68 -6.36 -5.94 -11.74
CA ASP A 68 -6.44 -5.59 -13.15
C ASP A 68 -7.03 -4.17 -13.32
N VAL A 69 -6.81 -3.55 -14.49
CA VAL A 69 -7.43 -2.27 -14.82
C VAL A 69 -8.96 -2.45 -14.87
N PRO A 70 -9.75 -1.70 -14.08
CA PRO A 70 -11.20 -1.81 -14.13
C PRO A 70 -11.73 -1.43 -15.52
N PRO A 71 -12.68 -2.20 -16.10
CA PRO A 71 -13.35 -1.81 -17.33
C PRO A 71 -14.16 -0.51 -17.13
N ALA A 72 -14.32 0.27 -18.20
CA ALA A 72 -15.04 1.54 -18.15
C ALA A 72 -16.54 1.34 -17.88
N ALA A 73 -17.03 1.98 -16.81
CA ALA A 73 -18.42 2.12 -16.34
C ALA A 73 -19.25 0.84 -16.12
N GLY A 74 -20.01 0.81 -15.01
CA GLY A 74 -21.03 -0.22 -14.76
C GLY A 74 -20.50 -1.56 -14.21
N CYS A 75 -19.33 -1.56 -13.58
CA CYS A 75 -18.78 -2.78 -12.98
C CYS A 75 -19.50 -3.06 -11.66
N LEU A 76 -20.20 -4.20 -11.58
CA LEU A 76 -20.98 -4.59 -10.39
C LEU A 76 -20.10 -5.03 -9.22
N THR A 77 -18.83 -5.36 -9.49
CA THR A 77 -17.88 -5.89 -8.49
C THR A 77 -16.48 -5.32 -8.72
N MET A 78 -15.66 -5.35 -7.67
CA MET A 78 -14.22 -5.09 -7.76
C MET A 78 -13.57 -6.00 -8.83
N PRO A 79 -12.57 -5.50 -9.58
CA PRO A 79 -11.81 -6.31 -10.53
C PRO A 79 -11.17 -7.54 -9.89
N ALA A 80 -10.75 -8.48 -10.73
CA ALA A 80 -9.91 -9.57 -10.27
C ALA A 80 -8.64 -8.99 -9.61
N TRP A 81 -8.31 -9.52 -8.44
CA TRP A 81 -7.20 -9.04 -7.64
C TRP A 81 -6.48 -10.21 -6.98
N LYS A 82 -5.23 -9.97 -6.58
CA LYS A 82 -4.34 -10.96 -5.99
C LYS A 82 -3.64 -10.35 -4.78
N LEU A 83 -3.50 -11.13 -3.72
CA LEU A 83 -2.62 -10.80 -2.61
C LEU A 83 -1.19 -11.24 -2.95
N GLY A 84 -0.21 -10.37 -2.68
CA GLY A 84 1.20 -10.68 -2.79
C GLY A 84 1.65 -11.61 -1.67
N LYS A 85 2.61 -12.49 -1.97
CA LYS A 85 3.08 -13.51 -1.00
C LYS A 85 3.93 -12.96 0.13
N ASP A 86 4.63 -11.87 -0.13
CA ASP A 86 5.61 -11.30 0.79
C ASP A 86 4.95 -10.35 1.79
N VAL A 87 5.35 -10.48 3.05
CA VAL A 87 5.06 -9.53 4.14
C VAL A 87 6.22 -8.55 4.24
N PHE A 88 5.93 -7.25 4.27
CA PHE A 88 6.95 -6.20 4.32
C PHE A 88 7.08 -5.53 5.68
N PHE A 89 6.02 -5.56 6.49
CA PHE A 89 6.00 -5.07 7.86
C PHE A 89 4.94 -5.82 8.66
N ASP A 90 5.07 -5.76 9.98
CA ASP A 90 4.13 -6.33 10.94
C ASP A 90 3.20 -5.23 11.44
N ASP A 91 1.98 -5.19 10.93
CA ASP A 91 0.98 -4.16 11.27
C ASP A 91 0.51 -4.25 12.73
N ASP A 92 0.61 -5.43 13.35
CA ASP A 92 0.29 -5.66 14.76
C ASP A 92 1.43 -5.25 15.70
N SER A 93 2.60 -4.90 15.16
CA SER A 93 3.73 -4.46 15.97
C SER A 93 3.43 -3.11 16.62
N ASP A 94 3.63 -3.02 17.93
CA ASP A 94 3.59 -1.76 18.70
C ASP A 94 4.60 -0.71 18.21
N ARG A 95 5.59 -1.14 17.43
CA ARG A 95 6.56 -0.27 16.78
C ARG A 95 6.07 0.26 15.45
N HIS A 96 5.15 -0.42 14.78
CA HIS A 96 4.62 0.02 13.50
C HIS A 96 3.76 1.27 13.70
N SER A 97 3.98 2.27 12.85
CA SER A 97 3.28 3.56 12.94
C SER A 97 2.82 4.07 11.57
N GLY A 98 2.77 3.20 10.55
CA GLY A 98 2.34 3.52 9.20
C GLY A 98 3.36 3.17 8.13
N ALA A 99 2.90 3.06 6.90
CA ALA A 99 3.72 2.72 5.74
C ALA A 99 3.23 3.38 4.46
N THR A 100 4.14 3.54 3.50
CA THR A 100 3.80 3.98 2.15
C THR A 100 4.63 3.22 1.12
N LEU A 101 3.96 2.87 0.02
CA LEU A 101 4.58 2.31 -1.18
C LEU A 101 5.01 3.44 -2.12
N VAL A 102 6.18 3.29 -2.73
CA VAL A 102 6.73 4.18 -3.75
C VAL A 102 7.10 3.35 -4.97
N TYR A 103 6.60 3.73 -6.14
CA TYR A 103 7.02 3.15 -7.41
C TYR A 103 8.27 3.86 -7.93
N MET A 104 9.28 3.08 -8.33
CA MET A 104 10.58 3.56 -8.78
C MET A 104 10.84 3.34 -10.28
N GLY A 105 9.87 2.78 -11.02
CA GLY A 105 10.02 2.39 -12.43
C GLY A 105 10.46 0.95 -12.62
N ASP A 106 10.23 0.37 -13.80
CA ASP A 106 10.69 -0.97 -14.21
C ASP A 106 10.39 -2.08 -13.19
N SER A 107 9.15 -2.11 -12.69
CA SER A 107 8.69 -2.99 -11.62
C SER A 107 9.49 -2.94 -10.32
N SER A 108 10.27 -1.88 -10.12
CA SER A 108 10.99 -1.58 -8.90
C SER A 108 10.11 -0.73 -7.97
N PHE A 109 10.03 -1.14 -6.71
CA PHE A 109 9.23 -0.51 -5.69
C PHE A 109 10.01 -0.38 -4.40
N CYS A 110 9.58 0.56 -3.56
CA CYS A 110 10.12 0.76 -2.23
C CYS A 110 8.99 0.92 -1.22
N ILE A 111 9.09 0.23 -0.09
CA ILE A 111 8.24 0.49 1.07
C ILE A 111 9.03 1.32 2.06
N VAL A 112 8.41 2.42 2.49
CA VAL A 112 8.89 3.27 3.58
C VAL A 112 7.96 3.03 4.76
N GLU A 113 8.46 2.31 5.76
CA GLU A 113 7.76 2.03 7.00
C GLU A 113 8.25 3.00 8.09
N ARG A 114 7.32 3.55 8.86
CA ARG A 114 7.61 4.33 10.05
C ARG A 114 7.57 3.45 11.29
N LEU A 115 8.63 3.57 12.09
CA LEU A 115 8.82 2.82 13.32
C LEU A 115 8.96 3.75 14.54
N VAL A 116 8.36 3.33 15.65
CA VAL A 116 8.60 3.84 17.00
C VAL A 116 9.83 3.12 17.58
N PRO A 117 10.88 3.87 18.01
CA PRO A 117 12.06 3.27 18.64
C PRO A 117 11.72 2.58 19.98
N ARG A 118 12.42 1.48 20.29
CA ARG A 118 12.17 0.67 21.51
C ARG A 118 12.63 1.32 22.81
N ASP A 119 13.56 2.27 22.75
CA ASP A 119 14.22 2.79 23.93
C ASP A 119 13.29 3.76 24.67
N PHE A 120 12.74 3.32 25.80
CA PHE A 120 11.85 4.09 26.69
C PHE A 120 12.48 5.39 27.23
N ASP A 121 13.81 5.56 27.15
CA ASP A 121 14.52 6.80 27.49
C ASP A 121 14.57 7.82 26.34
N SER A 122 14.14 7.42 25.15
CA SER A 122 14.03 8.33 24.02
C SER A 122 12.75 9.12 24.19
N TYR A 123 12.89 10.42 24.50
CA TYR A 123 11.83 11.41 24.33
C TYR A 123 10.90 11.04 23.15
N PRO A 124 9.58 11.28 23.24
CA PRO A 124 8.57 10.93 22.21
C PRO A 124 8.80 11.55 20.81
N ARG A 125 9.96 12.17 20.62
CA ARG A 125 10.51 12.87 19.47
C ARG A 125 11.32 11.98 18.53
N SER A 126 11.75 10.78 18.92
CA SER A 126 12.52 9.93 18.00
C SER A 126 11.60 9.12 17.07
N ARG A 127 11.95 9.05 15.79
CA ARG A 127 11.31 8.19 14.79
C ARG A 127 12.39 7.48 13.99
N ALA A 128 12.10 6.24 13.59
CA ALA A 128 12.91 5.51 12.64
C ALA A 128 12.11 5.26 11.37
N LEU A 129 12.79 5.23 10.23
CA LEU A 129 12.26 4.73 8.97
C LEU A 129 13.00 3.45 8.62
N SER A 130 12.23 2.48 8.17
CA SER A 130 12.71 1.25 7.54
C SER A 130 12.35 1.35 6.07
N ILE A 131 13.35 1.19 5.20
CA ILE A 131 13.22 1.35 3.76
C ILE A 131 13.60 0.01 3.13
N THR A 132 12.64 -0.60 2.44
CA THR A 132 12.83 -1.88 1.75
C THR A 132 12.53 -1.70 0.28
N SER A 133 13.55 -1.75 -0.56
CA SER A 133 13.42 -1.70 -2.02
C SER A 133 13.43 -3.12 -2.60
N PHE A 134 12.58 -3.39 -3.59
CA PHE A 134 12.39 -4.70 -4.19
C PHE A 134 11.85 -4.59 -5.62
N LEU A 135 12.07 -5.65 -6.41
CA LEU A 135 11.40 -5.80 -7.71
C LEU A 135 10.18 -6.70 -7.55
N LEU A 136 9.10 -6.40 -8.28
CA LEU A 136 7.91 -7.24 -8.37
C LEU A 136 7.86 -7.98 -9.70
N LYS A 137 7.26 -9.18 -9.69
CA LYS A 137 6.95 -9.97 -10.89
C LYS A 137 5.83 -10.95 -10.61
N TYR A 138 5.24 -11.48 -11.67
CA TYR A 138 4.45 -12.71 -11.57
C TYR A 138 5.36 -13.95 -11.62
N ASN A 139 5.08 -14.92 -10.75
CA ASN A 139 5.68 -16.24 -10.86
C ASN A 139 4.96 -17.10 -11.92
N LYS A 140 5.38 -18.37 -12.07
CA LYS A 140 4.78 -19.31 -13.03
C LYS A 140 3.31 -19.62 -12.74
N ASP A 141 2.88 -19.44 -11.50
CA ASP A 141 1.51 -19.66 -11.05
C ASP A 141 0.65 -18.38 -11.19
N GLY A 142 1.24 -17.30 -11.72
CA GLY A 142 0.58 -16.00 -11.89
C GLY A 142 0.40 -15.21 -10.59
N GLU A 143 1.11 -15.56 -9.53
CA GLU A 143 1.04 -14.88 -8.24
C GLU A 143 2.07 -13.74 -8.15
N LEU A 144 1.70 -12.66 -7.47
CA LEU A 144 2.56 -11.51 -7.25
C LEU A 144 3.62 -11.84 -6.20
N VAL A 145 4.89 -11.79 -6.60
CA VAL A 145 6.05 -12.10 -5.74
C VAL A 145 7.13 -11.05 -5.90
N THR A 146 7.97 -10.92 -4.88
CA THR A 146 9.22 -10.16 -5.00
C THR A 146 10.32 -10.98 -5.67
N ALA A 147 11.17 -10.32 -6.47
CA ALA A 147 12.39 -10.91 -6.99
C ALA A 147 13.56 -10.75 -5.99
N HIS A 148 14.64 -11.50 -6.20
CA HIS A 148 15.75 -11.69 -5.24
C HIS A 148 16.55 -10.43 -4.86
N SER A 149 16.34 -9.27 -5.48
CA SER A 149 17.00 -8.03 -5.09
C SER A 149 16.17 -7.28 -4.06
N ARG A 150 16.47 -7.48 -2.77
CA ARG A 150 15.98 -6.61 -1.69
C ARG A 150 17.13 -5.76 -1.17
N ALA A 151 17.02 -4.45 -1.29
CA ALA A 151 17.93 -3.53 -0.61
C ALA A 151 17.23 -3.01 0.64
N TYR A 152 17.92 -3.09 1.77
CA TYR A 152 17.41 -2.65 3.06
C TYR A 152 18.24 -1.47 3.57
N ALA A 153 17.55 -0.42 4.00
CA ALA A 153 18.16 0.70 4.70
C ALA A 153 17.30 1.10 5.89
N SER A 154 17.93 1.61 6.94
CA SER A 154 17.21 2.21 8.06
C SER A 154 17.86 3.53 8.44
N ILE A 155 17.02 4.50 8.78
CA ILE A 155 17.45 5.83 9.24
C ILE A 155 16.64 6.23 10.48
N SER A 156 17.33 6.71 11.50
CA SER A 156 16.72 7.24 12.72
C SER A 156 16.95 8.74 12.80
N TYR A 157 15.92 9.49 13.17
CA TYR A 157 16.00 10.94 13.31
C TYR A 157 15.13 11.45 14.48
N LYS A 158 15.40 12.68 14.92
CA LYS A 158 14.67 13.35 15.99
C LYS A 158 13.77 14.44 15.40
N ILE A 159 12.50 14.43 15.80
CA ILE A 159 11.51 15.45 15.45
C ILE A 159 11.63 16.60 16.46
N ALA A 160 11.72 17.84 15.95
CA ALA A 160 11.88 19.03 16.77
C ALA A 160 10.59 19.54 17.44
N ARG A 161 9.40 19.12 16.96
CA ARG A 161 8.09 19.61 17.43
C ARG A 161 7.14 18.50 17.86
N GLN A 162 6.35 18.80 18.89
CA GLN A 162 5.43 17.90 19.59
C GLN A 162 4.05 17.81 18.91
N ASP A 163 3.74 18.74 18.00
CA ASP A 163 2.37 18.98 17.50
C ASP A 163 2.12 18.43 16.07
N LEU A 164 3.04 17.63 15.52
CA LEU A 164 2.73 16.90 14.29
C LEU A 164 1.84 15.71 14.67
N MET A 165 0.59 15.76 14.20
CA MET A 165 -0.41 14.69 14.33
C MET A 165 0.26 13.31 14.18
N PRO A 166 0.11 12.38 15.15
CA PRO A 166 0.83 11.11 15.15
C PRO A 166 0.50 10.17 13.98
N GLU A 167 -0.56 10.45 13.24
CA GLU A 167 -1.36 9.44 12.52
C GLU A 167 -1.20 9.46 11.00
N LEU A 168 -0.38 10.33 10.42
CA LEU A 168 -0.22 10.36 8.96
C LEU A 168 0.89 9.43 8.52
N ASP A 169 0.62 8.51 7.60
CA ASP A 169 1.63 7.66 6.94
C ASP A 169 2.83 8.49 6.42
N PRO A 170 4.06 7.92 6.36
CA PRO A 170 5.19 8.62 5.79
C PRO A 170 4.92 8.97 4.32
N VAL A 171 5.15 10.23 3.92
CA VAL A 171 5.03 10.64 2.52
C VAL A 171 6.41 10.55 1.86
N ALA A 172 6.50 9.81 0.75
CA ALA A 172 7.72 9.65 -0.02
C ALA A 172 7.45 9.67 -1.54
N PHE A 173 8.48 9.97 -2.32
CA PHE A 173 8.48 9.94 -3.77
C PHE A 173 9.87 9.53 -4.28
N TRP A 174 9.92 9.05 -5.52
CA TRP A 174 11.14 8.68 -6.23
C TRP A 174 11.47 9.73 -7.31
N MET A 175 12.75 9.98 -7.57
CA MET A 175 13.28 10.98 -8.51
C MET A 175 14.12 10.30 -9.59
#